data_AF-A0A8B8G8P2-F1
#
_entry.id   AF-A0A8B8G8P2-F1
#
_cell.length_a   1.000
_cell.length_b   1.000
_cell.length_c   1.000
_cell.angle_alpha   90.00
_cell.angle_beta   90.00
_cell.angle_gamma   90.00
#
_symmetry.space_group_name_H-M   'P 1'
#
loop_
_entity.id
_entity.type
_entity.pdbx_description
1 polymer ?
#
loop_
_entity_poly.entity_id
_entity_poly.type
_entity_poly.pdbx_seq_one_letter_code
_entity_poly.pdbx_strand_id
1 'polypeptide(L)'
;MTVNNKNIVEKNETELNVNAYDVGLCVDKELTDEEKFNFCKNAWSLVASYKFPVLKQGNQNRSFQLDWLRRYHWLTYSELKEGGFCKFCVLFAPTGVGKGCQVLKMFVKEPFNNYKKAPELLKHHAITQYHLLASEKSSAFIQNYKTCRSVKVMFCQ
;
A
#
# COMPACT_ATOMS: atom_id res chain seq x y z
N MET A 1 41.28 37.58 23.14
CA MET A 1 40.08 38.01 22.39
C MET A 1 39.61 36.82 21.57
N THR A 2 38.30 36.61 21.62
CA THR A 2 37.55 35.37 21.41
C THR A 2 37.71 34.78 20.00
N VAL A 3 38.14 33.52 19.90
CA VAL A 3 37.91 32.70 18.70
C VAL A 3 36.55 32.04 18.87
N ASN A 4 35.61 32.48 18.04
CA ASN A 4 34.21 32.08 18.05
C ASN A 4 34.05 30.61 17.67
N ASN A 5 33.62 29.83 18.66
CA ASN A 5 33.08 28.50 18.47
C ASN A 5 31.70 28.61 17.80
N LYS A 6 31.63 28.39 16.49
CA LYS A 6 30.36 28.15 15.78
C LYS A 6 30.26 26.66 15.50
N ASN A 7 29.76 25.93 16.49
CA ASN A 7 29.14 24.62 16.29
C ASN A 7 28.00 24.80 15.29
N ILE A 8 28.28 24.54 14.02
CA ILE A 8 27.25 24.27 13.03
C ILE A 8 26.78 22.86 13.34
N VAL A 9 25.69 22.79 14.10
CA VAL A 9 24.90 21.56 14.26
C VAL A 9 24.37 21.24 12.87
N GLU A 10 25.05 20.32 12.18
CA GLU A 10 24.52 19.68 10.99
C GLU A 10 23.17 19.05 11.37
N LYS A 11 22.11 19.64 10.81
CA LYS A 11 20.78 19.05 10.86
C LYS A 11 20.85 17.74 10.09
N ASN A 12 20.76 16.63 10.82
CA ASN A 12 20.50 15.33 10.23
C ASN A 12 19.09 15.35 9.64
N GLU A 13 18.98 15.76 8.37
CA GLU A 13 17.85 15.43 7.51
C GLU A 13 17.92 13.93 7.27
N THR A 14 17.22 13.17 8.11
CA THR A 14 16.78 11.83 7.72
C THR A 14 15.75 12.02 6.61
N GLU A 15 16.22 12.13 5.36
CA GLU A 15 15.40 11.79 4.21
C GLU A 15 14.94 10.35 4.39
N LEU A 16 13.77 10.17 4.98
CA LEU A 16 13.00 8.95 4.81
C LEU A 16 12.78 8.86 3.30
N ASN A 17 13.52 7.97 2.64
CA ASN A 17 13.34 7.63 1.23
C ASN A 17 11.95 6.99 1.10
N VAL A 18 10.91 7.84 1.07
CA VAL A 18 9.53 7.45 0.89
C VAL A 18 9.50 6.64 -0.40
N ASN A 19 9.12 5.38 -0.29
CA ASN A 19 9.05 4.53 -1.46
C ASN A 19 8.11 5.18 -2.49
N ALA A 20 8.60 5.42 -3.71
CA ALA A 20 7.82 6.04 -4.78
C ALA A 20 6.52 5.27 -5.10
N TYR A 21 6.42 4.01 -4.65
CA TYR A 21 5.26 3.14 -4.79
C TYR A 21 4.54 2.87 -3.45
N ASP A 22 4.63 3.78 -2.49
CA ASP A 22 3.77 3.77 -1.29
C ASP A 22 2.30 3.93 -1.71
N VAL A 23 1.47 2.93 -1.41
CA VAL A 23 0.05 2.91 -1.81
C VAL A 23 -0.78 4.05 -1.21
N GLY A 24 -0.31 4.66 -0.13
CA GLY A 24 -0.92 5.85 0.45
C GLY A 24 -0.94 7.04 -0.53
N LEU A 25 -0.06 7.03 -1.55
CA LEU A 25 -0.08 7.99 -2.64
C LEU A 25 -1.24 7.79 -3.61
N CYS A 26 -1.83 6.59 -3.68
CA CYS A 26 -2.91 6.24 -4.60
C CYS A 26 -4.30 6.57 -4.07
N VAL A 27 -4.44 6.73 -2.75
CA VAL A 27 -5.74 6.92 -2.11
C VAL A 27 -6.41 8.19 -2.65
N ASP A 28 -7.64 8.04 -3.14
CA ASP A 28 -8.47 9.10 -3.75
C ASP A 28 -7.89 9.75 -5.02
N LYS A 29 -6.94 9.10 -5.68
CA LYS A 29 -6.40 9.56 -6.96
C LYS A 29 -6.87 8.72 -8.13
N GLU A 30 -7.10 9.38 -9.26
CA GLU A 30 -7.16 8.70 -10.55
C GLU A 30 -5.74 8.44 -11.03
N LEU A 31 -5.45 7.17 -11.34
CA LEU A 31 -4.15 6.72 -11.79
C LEU A 31 -4.23 6.26 -13.24
N THR A 32 -3.17 6.57 -13.99
CA THR A 32 -2.94 6.00 -15.32
C THR A 32 -2.71 4.49 -15.24
N ASP A 33 -2.86 3.80 -16.36
CA ASP A 33 -2.61 2.36 -16.42
C ASP A 33 -1.13 2.03 -16.11
N GLU A 34 -0.19 2.87 -16.52
CA GLU A 34 1.22 2.67 -16.17
C GLU A 34 1.47 2.77 -14.66
N GLU A 35 0.89 3.77 -13.99
CA GLU A 35 0.97 3.89 -12.53
C GLU A 35 0.33 2.69 -11.84
N LYS A 36 -0.90 2.31 -12.21
CA LYS A 36 -1.58 1.13 -11.66
C LYS A 36 -0.73 -0.12 -11.80
N PHE A 37 -0.09 -0.32 -12.96
CA PHE A 37 0.80 -1.45 -13.19
C PHE A 37 2.00 -1.41 -12.24
N ASN A 38 2.66 -0.27 -12.12
CA ASN A 38 3.81 -0.11 -11.22
C ASN A 38 3.45 -0.36 -9.75
N PHE A 39 2.32 0.18 -9.27
CA PHE A 39 1.84 -0.08 -7.90
C PHE A 39 1.44 -1.55 -7.67
N CYS A 40 0.92 -2.24 -8.70
CA CYS A 40 0.64 -3.68 -8.61
C CYS A 40 1.90 -4.53 -8.49
N LYS A 41 2.94 -4.20 -9.27
CA LYS A 41 4.13 -5.04 -9.49
C LYS A 41 5.25 -4.76 -8.51
N ASN A 42 5.43 -3.50 -8.12
CA ASN A 42 6.53 -3.04 -7.27
C ASN A 42 6.10 -2.81 -5.81
N ALA A 43 4.90 -3.30 -5.44
CA ALA A 43 4.37 -3.20 -4.09
C ALA A 43 5.44 -3.60 -3.07
N TRP A 44 5.94 -2.58 -2.36
CA TRP A 44 6.98 -2.58 -1.35
C TRP A 44 7.80 -3.87 -1.21
N SER A 45 8.98 -3.88 -1.85
CA SER A 45 10.03 -4.84 -1.51
C SER A 45 10.65 -4.41 -0.18
N LEU A 46 10.21 -5.07 0.88
CA LEU A 46 10.66 -4.83 2.24
C LEU A 46 12.14 -5.14 2.38
N VAL A 47 12.91 -4.11 2.66
CA VAL A 47 14.16 -4.29 3.41
C VAL A 47 13.75 -4.98 4.71
N ALA A 48 14.20 -6.22 4.92
CA ALA A 48 13.79 -7.05 6.07
C ALA A 48 14.06 -6.38 7.44
N SER A 49 14.81 -5.28 7.45
CA SER A 49 15.15 -4.45 8.61
C SER A 49 14.16 -3.30 8.91
N TYR A 50 13.09 -3.11 8.12
CA TYR A 50 12.15 -2.02 8.38
C TYR A 50 11.46 -2.20 9.75
N LYS A 51 11.47 -1.15 10.57
CA LYS A 51 10.84 -1.14 11.90
C LYS A 51 9.49 -0.43 11.81
N PHE A 52 8.42 -1.22 11.86
CA PHE A 52 7.07 -0.67 11.89
C PHE A 52 6.80 0.16 13.15
N PRO A 53 6.14 1.33 13.04
CA PRO A 53 5.68 2.12 14.16
C PRO A 53 4.88 1.28 15.17
N VAL A 54 5.14 1.54 16.46
CA VAL A 54 4.47 0.88 17.57
C VAL A 54 3.29 1.74 18.02
N LEU A 55 2.10 1.16 18.00
CA LEU A 55 0.86 1.78 18.45
C LEU A 55 0.44 1.19 19.80
N LYS A 56 0.06 2.06 20.75
CA LYS A 56 -0.54 1.63 22.01
C LYS A 56 -2.01 1.27 21.78
N GLN A 57 -2.38 0.02 22.04
CA GLN A 57 -3.73 -0.51 21.84
C GLN A 57 -4.23 -1.16 23.12
N GLY A 58 -5.04 -0.41 23.87
CA GLY A 58 -5.33 -0.74 25.27
C GLY A 58 -4.05 -0.71 26.10
N ASN A 59 -3.76 -1.82 26.78
CA ASN A 59 -2.58 -1.95 27.65
C ASN A 59 -1.35 -2.56 26.95
N GLN A 60 -1.41 -2.77 25.64
CA GLN A 60 -0.34 -3.43 24.89
C GLN A 60 0.18 -2.55 23.76
N ASN A 61 1.49 -2.65 23.53
CA ASN A 61 2.16 -2.06 22.39
C ASN A 61 2.13 -3.06 21.23
N ARG A 62 1.61 -2.63 20.08
CA ARG A 62 1.45 -3.48 18.89
C ARG A 62 1.95 -2.75 17.66
N SER A 63 2.57 -3.47 16.74
CA SER A 63 3.02 -2.94 15.46
C SER A 63 2.48 -3.80 14.32
N PHE A 64 2.56 -3.24 13.11
CA PHE A 64 2.31 -4.02 11.91
C PHE A 64 3.35 -5.16 11.81
N GLN A 65 2.94 -6.33 11.31
CA GLN A 65 3.80 -7.51 11.25
C GLN A 65 4.21 -7.83 9.82
N LEU A 66 5.52 -8.05 9.61
CA LEU A 66 6.08 -8.44 8.31
C LEU A 66 5.44 -9.73 7.76
N ASP A 67 5.10 -10.68 8.63
CA ASP A 67 4.46 -11.95 8.24
C ASP A 67 3.10 -11.75 7.55
N TRP A 68 2.37 -10.68 7.89
CA TRP A 68 1.08 -10.40 7.24
C TRP A 68 1.24 -10.13 5.75
N LEU A 69 2.34 -9.49 5.34
CA LEU A 69 2.63 -9.20 3.93
C LEU A 69 2.99 -10.46 3.16
N ARG A 70 3.63 -11.43 3.82
CA ARG A 70 3.93 -12.75 3.23
C ARG A 70 2.66 -13.58 3.06
N ARG A 71 1.74 -13.51 4.02
CA ARG A 71 0.49 -14.28 4.03
C ARG A 71 -0.56 -13.71 3.08
N TYR A 72 -0.64 -12.38 2.98
CA TYR A 72 -1.67 -11.68 2.22
C TYR A 72 -1.01 -10.85 1.11
N HIS A 73 -0.84 -11.44 -0.07
CA HIS A 73 -0.18 -10.79 -1.22
C HIS A 73 -0.86 -9.50 -1.72
N TRP A 74 -2.12 -9.28 -1.33
CA TRP A 74 -2.88 -8.05 -1.57
C TRP A 74 -2.57 -6.94 -0.56
N LEU A 75 -2.02 -7.29 0.61
CA LEU A 75 -1.70 -6.36 1.68
C LEU A 75 -0.38 -5.66 1.38
N THR A 76 -0.34 -4.37 1.65
CA THR A 76 0.89 -3.56 1.68
C THR A 76 0.82 -2.59 2.86
N TYR A 77 1.96 -2.16 3.37
CA TYR A 77 2.03 -1.08 4.34
C TYR A 77 2.20 0.26 3.60
N SER A 78 1.65 1.33 4.16
CA SER A 78 1.93 2.70 3.77
C SER A 78 2.62 3.38 4.95
N GLU A 79 3.83 3.87 4.74
CA GLU A 79 4.55 4.69 5.71
C GLU A 79 3.90 6.08 5.80
N LEU A 80 3.47 6.64 4.67
CA LEU A 80 2.77 7.93 4.60
C LEU A 80 1.45 7.97 5.39
N LYS A 81 0.78 6.82 5.52
CA LYS A 81 -0.50 6.68 6.23
C LYS A 81 -0.39 5.80 7.47
N GLU A 82 0.82 5.38 7.82
CA GLU A 82 1.16 4.57 8.99
C GLU A 82 0.30 3.30 9.20
N GLY A 83 -0.05 2.59 8.13
CA GLY A 83 -0.87 1.38 8.26
C GLY A 83 -1.06 0.56 7.00
N GLY A 84 -1.80 -0.53 7.15
CA GLY A 84 -2.02 -1.51 6.09
C GLY A 84 -3.12 -1.10 5.11
N PHE A 85 -2.90 -1.39 3.83
CA PHE A 85 -3.87 -1.19 2.76
C PHE A 85 -3.94 -2.43 1.87
N CYS A 86 -5.08 -2.60 1.22
CA CYS A 86 -5.24 -3.57 0.15
C CYS A 86 -4.99 -2.88 -1.19
N LYS A 87 -3.82 -3.14 -1.80
CA LYS A 87 -3.45 -2.48 -3.05
C LYS A 87 -4.45 -2.75 -4.18
N PHE A 88 -5.04 -3.94 -4.23
CA PHE A 88 -6.05 -4.26 -5.25
C PHE A 88 -7.32 -3.45 -5.05
N CYS A 89 -7.80 -3.32 -3.81
CA CYS A 89 -9.00 -2.55 -3.53
C CYS A 89 -8.77 -1.04 -3.74
N VAL A 90 -7.61 -0.51 -3.35
CA VAL A 90 -7.27 0.90 -3.60
C VAL A 90 -7.30 1.22 -5.09
N LEU A 91 -6.80 0.32 -5.94
CA LEU A 91 -6.63 0.56 -7.37
C LEU A 91 -7.87 0.18 -8.23
N PHE A 92 -8.65 -0.82 -7.81
CA PHE A 92 -9.67 -1.45 -8.67
C PHE A 92 -11.04 -1.67 -8.00
N ALA A 93 -11.20 -1.32 -6.72
CA ALA A 93 -12.52 -1.46 -6.09
C ALA A 93 -13.53 -0.55 -6.80
N PRO A 94 -14.78 -1.03 -7.00
CA PRO A 94 -15.82 -0.23 -7.61
C PRO A 94 -16.08 1.03 -6.77
N THR A 95 -15.95 2.21 -7.39
CA THR A 95 -16.47 3.45 -6.82
C THR A 95 -18.00 3.33 -6.78
N GLY A 96 -18.59 3.68 -5.64
CA GLY A 96 -19.96 3.31 -5.34
C GLY A 96 -20.98 3.99 -6.23
N VAL A 97 -21.38 3.32 -7.31
CA VAL A 97 -22.45 3.75 -8.21
C VAL A 97 -23.49 2.63 -8.29
N GLY A 98 -24.18 2.38 -7.16
CA GLY A 98 -25.24 1.37 -7.08
C GLY A 98 -25.90 1.29 -5.70
N LYS A 99 -27.22 1.10 -5.68
CA LYS A 99 -27.99 0.81 -4.45
C LYS A 99 -27.45 -0.49 -3.82
N GLY A 100 -26.82 -0.38 -2.65
CA GLY A 100 -26.22 -1.51 -1.92
C GLY A 100 -24.69 -1.46 -1.75
N CYS A 101 -24.03 -0.36 -2.14
CA CYS A 101 -22.58 -0.21 -1.98
C CYS A 101 -22.14 -0.33 -0.52
N GLN A 102 -21.32 -1.35 -0.23
CA GLN A 102 -20.55 -1.44 1.00
C GLN A 102 -19.62 -0.22 1.09
N VAL A 103 -19.64 0.47 2.22
CA VAL A 103 -18.75 1.61 2.47
C VAL A 103 -17.30 1.10 2.51
N LEU A 104 -16.54 1.39 1.45
CA LEU A 104 -15.12 1.08 1.35
C LEU A 104 -14.35 2.04 2.26
N LYS A 105 -14.01 1.60 3.48
CA LYS A 105 -13.30 2.42 4.46
C LYS A 105 -11.94 1.85 4.79
N MET A 106 -11.87 0.87 5.69
CA MET A 106 -10.63 0.22 6.12
C MET A 106 -9.99 -0.56 4.96
N PHE A 107 -8.66 -0.50 4.85
CA PHE A 107 -7.83 -1.06 3.78
C PHE A 107 -7.92 -0.35 2.42
N VAL A 108 -8.85 0.60 2.24
CA VAL A 108 -9.09 1.24 0.93
C VAL A 108 -8.91 2.75 1.02
N LYS A 109 -9.73 3.41 1.84
CA LYS A 109 -9.66 4.86 2.06
C LYS A 109 -8.88 5.19 3.33
N GLU A 110 -8.94 4.29 4.30
CA GLU A 110 -8.26 4.42 5.59
C GLU A 110 -7.32 3.25 5.86
N PRO A 111 -6.18 3.51 6.52
CA PRO A 111 -5.25 2.47 6.91
C PRO A 111 -5.87 1.49 7.91
N PHE A 112 -5.58 0.21 7.72
CA PHE A 112 -5.69 -0.79 8.77
C PHE A 112 -4.55 -0.60 9.78
N ASN A 113 -4.90 -0.17 10.99
CA ASN A 113 -3.96 0.01 12.10
C ASN A 113 -4.43 -0.67 13.40
N ASN A 114 -5.59 -1.36 13.39
CA ASN A 114 -6.07 -2.13 14.54
C ASN A 114 -5.40 -3.52 14.64
N TYR A 115 -4.13 -3.51 15.04
CA TYR A 115 -3.29 -4.71 15.12
C TYR A 115 -3.78 -5.74 16.15
N LYS A 116 -4.54 -5.33 17.18
CA LYS A 116 -5.21 -6.27 18.11
C LYS A 116 -6.14 -7.23 17.37
N LYS A 117 -6.89 -6.74 16.37
CA LYS A 117 -7.86 -7.53 15.60
C LYS A 117 -7.32 -7.96 14.22
N ALA A 118 -6.00 -7.87 14.00
CA ALA A 118 -5.41 -8.15 12.69
C ALA A 118 -5.81 -9.50 12.10
N PRO A 119 -5.74 -10.63 12.85
CA PRO A 119 -6.04 -11.94 12.26
C PRO A 119 -7.48 -12.05 11.74
N GLU A 120 -8.44 -11.43 12.45
CA GLU A 120 -9.86 -11.41 12.10
C GLU A 120 -10.11 -10.48 10.90
N LEU A 121 -9.60 -9.25 10.97
CA LEU A 121 -9.81 -8.22 9.95
C LEU A 121 -9.18 -8.60 8.60
N LEU A 122 -7.97 -9.16 8.62
CA LEU A 122 -7.29 -9.60 7.40
C LEU A 122 -8.02 -10.78 6.74
N LYS A 123 -8.43 -11.80 7.53
CA LYS A 123 -9.19 -12.94 7.02
C LYS A 123 -10.55 -12.50 6.47
N HIS A 124 -11.25 -11.63 7.18
CA HIS A 124 -12.55 -11.13 6.76
C HIS A 124 -12.43 -10.31 5.48
N HIS A 125 -11.45 -9.40 5.38
CA HIS A 125 -11.25 -8.60 4.16
C HIS A 125 -11.02 -9.49 2.93
N ALA A 126 -10.20 -10.53 3.07
CA ALA A 126 -9.84 -11.46 2.01
C ALA A 126 -11.04 -12.23 1.40
N ILE A 127 -12.17 -12.28 2.09
CA ILE A 127 -13.39 -12.97 1.62
C ILE A 127 -14.52 -12.01 1.21
N THR A 128 -14.31 -10.70 1.32
CA THR A 128 -15.34 -9.73 0.92
C THR A 128 -15.51 -9.73 -0.61
N GLN A 129 -16.74 -9.56 -1.08
CA GLN A 129 -17.03 -9.57 -2.53
C GLN A 129 -16.27 -8.49 -3.30
N TYR A 130 -16.18 -7.27 -2.75
CA TYR A 130 -15.47 -6.18 -3.42
C TYR A 130 -13.96 -6.48 -3.53
N HIS A 131 -13.38 -7.16 -2.53
CA HIS A 131 -11.99 -7.58 -2.59
C HIS A 131 -11.77 -8.64 -3.67
N LEU A 132 -12.63 -9.66 -3.75
CA LEU A 132 -12.54 -10.70 -4.76
C LEU A 132 -12.63 -10.10 -6.18
N LEU A 133 -13.61 -9.23 -6.42
CA LEU A 133 -13.77 -8.54 -7.70
C LEU A 133 -12.58 -7.63 -8.03
N ALA A 134 -12.07 -6.88 -7.05
CA ALA A 134 -10.89 -6.03 -7.25
C ALA A 134 -9.63 -6.87 -7.53
N SER A 135 -9.50 -8.04 -6.90
CA SER A 135 -8.40 -8.98 -7.12
C SER A 135 -8.44 -9.60 -8.51
N GLU A 136 -9.62 -10.00 -8.99
CA GLU A 136 -9.83 -10.47 -10.36
C GLU A 136 -9.49 -9.39 -11.39
N LYS A 137 -10.00 -8.17 -11.20
CA LYS A 137 -9.68 -7.02 -12.07
C LYS A 137 -8.18 -6.73 -12.10
N SER A 138 -7.52 -6.75 -10.94
CA SER A 138 -6.07 -6.57 -10.83
C SER A 138 -5.31 -7.65 -11.61
N SER A 139 -5.69 -8.92 -11.47
CA SER A 139 -5.07 -10.04 -12.18
C SER A 139 -5.21 -9.89 -13.70
N ALA A 140 -6.43 -9.64 -14.19
CA ALA A 140 -6.71 -9.43 -15.61
C ALA A 140 -5.94 -8.22 -16.16
N PHE A 141 -5.90 -7.13 -15.40
CA PHE A 141 -5.16 -5.92 -15.76
C PHE A 141 -3.66 -6.21 -15.94
N ILE A 142 -3.02 -6.87 -14.95
CA ILE A 142 -1.59 -7.21 -15.01
C ILE A 142 -1.28 -8.13 -16.19
N GLN A 143 -2.15 -9.11 -16.48
CA GLN A 143 -1.98 -10.03 -17.61
C GLN A 143 -2.06 -9.29 -18.95
N ASN A 144 -3.11 -8.50 -19.14
CA ASN A 144 -3.34 -7.77 -20.39
C ASN A 144 -2.28 -6.69 -20.64
N TYR A 145 -1.84 -6.00 -19.59
CA TYR A 145 -0.80 -4.99 -19.69
C TYR A 145 0.53 -5.59 -20.20
N LYS A 146 0.90 -6.78 -19.74
CA LYS A 146 2.07 -7.51 -20.25
C LYS A 146 1.91 -7.90 -21.73
N THR A 147 0.76 -8.47 -22.09
CA THR A 147 0.50 -8.92 -23.47
C THR A 147 0.51 -7.76 -24.45
N CYS A 148 -0.19 -6.66 -24.17
CA CYS A 148 -0.25 -5.49 -25.06
C CYS A 148 1.12 -4.80 -25.23
N ARG A 149 1.96 -4.80 -24.19
CA ARG A 149 3.32 -4.25 -24.28
C ARG A 149 4.21 -5.15 -25.15
N SER A 150 4.12 -6.47 -25.02
CA SER A 150 4.80 -7.43 -25.90
C SER A 150 4.37 -7.30 -27.37
N VAL A 151 3.08 -7.05 -27.62
CA VAL A 151 2.55 -6.85 -28.98
C VAL A 151 3.08 -5.55 -29.62
N LYS A 152 3.22 -4.45 -28.86
CA LYS A 152 3.85 -3.23 -29.37
C LYS A 152 5.32 -3.42 -29.78
N VAL A 153 6.04 -4.36 -29.16
CA VAL A 153 7.44 -4.68 -29.57
C VAL A 153 7.48 -5.55 -30.83
N MET A 154 6.40 -6.28 -31.15
CA MET A 154 6.34 -7.13 -32.34
C MET A 154 5.91 -6.41 -33.62
N PHE A 155 5.34 -5.21 -33.53
CA PHE A 155 4.90 -4.43 -34.70
C PHE A 155 5.80 -3.23 -35.03
N CYS A 156 7.03 -3.21 -34.52
CA CYS A 156 8.05 -2.24 -34.93
C CYS A 156 9.16 -2.99 -35.70
N GLN A 157 8.92 -3.22 -36.99
CA GLN A 157 9.92 -3.48 -38.02
C GLN A 157 9.63 -2.57 -39.21
#